data_AF-A0A6L4Z3W2-F1
#
_entry.id   AF-A0A6L4Z3W2-F1
#
_cell.length_a   1.000
_cell.length_b   1.000
_cell.length_c   1.000
_cell.angle_alpha   90.00
_cell.angle_beta   90.00
_cell.angle_gamma   90.00
#
_symmetry.space_group_name_H-M   'P 1'
#
loop_
_entity.id
_entity.type
_entity.pdbx_description
1 polymer ?
#
loop_
_entity_poly.entity_id
_entity_poly.type
_entity_poly.pdbx_seq_one_letter_code
_entity_poly.pdbx_strand_id
1 'polypeptide(L)'
;MEELKIRSEKVDDVPLILHIISEMGIGPIIDEIIRPHGNREGLSVGTMIMIWLSYILTIIKGQPLGLRSLFIKREDHLIGLVRLLSLALSVLTLTEFLVRQALHNSNESLSGLYSGNPNRKTSSPSAQRLLKAFRGIFLSIVSLPGKTVFHLSPLSALQSQIISLLGLPVSIYHVLISDISFSFP
;
A
#
# COMPACT_ATOMS: atom_id res chain seq x y z
N MET A 1 37.63 12.78 -5.50
CA MET A 1 36.42 13.53 -5.90
C MET A 1 35.27 12.58 -5.56
N GLU A 2 34.56 12.79 -4.45
CA GLU A 2 33.43 11.92 -4.10
C GLU A 2 32.31 12.15 -5.12
N GLU A 3 31.96 11.09 -5.85
CA GLU A 3 30.94 11.15 -6.89
C GLU A 3 29.56 11.31 -6.28
N LEU A 4 28.80 12.30 -6.78
CA LEU A 4 27.40 12.48 -6.45
C LEU A 4 26.62 11.27 -6.96
N LYS A 5 26.13 10.43 -6.04
CA LYS A 5 25.39 9.21 -6.37
C LYS A 5 23.89 9.47 -6.19
N ILE A 6 23.15 9.43 -7.29
CA ILE A 6 21.68 9.49 -7.30
C ILE A 6 21.13 8.09 -7.52
N ARG A 7 20.28 7.64 -6.61
CA ARG A 7 19.53 6.38 -6.73
C ARG A 7 18.04 6.70 -6.63
N SER A 8 17.24 6.18 -7.56
CA SER A 8 15.79 6.36 -7.53
C SER A 8 15.11 5.02 -7.27
N GLU A 9 14.28 4.96 -6.25
CA GLU A 9 13.50 3.80 -5.85
C GLU A 9 12.02 4.02 -6.11
N LYS A 10 11.29 2.96 -6.48
CA LYS A 10 9.84 3.03 -6.66
C LYS A 10 9.14 2.87 -5.32
N VAL A 11 8.28 3.82 -4.99
CA VAL A 11 7.45 3.80 -3.77
C VAL A 11 6.02 3.42 -4.11
N ASP A 12 5.51 3.95 -5.23
CA ASP A 12 4.17 3.68 -5.76
C ASP A 12 3.07 3.75 -4.68
N ASP A 13 2.33 2.65 -4.49
CA ASP A 13 1.16 2.53 -3.64
C ASP A 13 1.43 1.86 -2.27
N VAL A 14 2.68 1.49 -2.01
CA VAL A 14 3.07 0.75 -0.80
C VAL A 14 2.75 1.53 0.47
N PRO A 15 3.09 2.83 0.61
CA PRO A 15 2.78 3.59 1.82
C PRO A 15 1.28 3.72 2.05
N LEU A 16 0.52 3.91 0.98
CA LEU A 16 -0.93 3.99 1.03
C LEU A 16 -1.54 2.68 1.55
N ILE A 17 -1.13 1.53 1.00
CA ILE A 17 -1.64 0.23 1.43
C ILE A 17 -1.30 -0.03 2.91
N LEU A 18 -0.05 0.18 3.30
CA LEU A 18 0.37 -0.05 4.68
C LEU A 18 -0.42 0.80 5.66
N HIS A 19 -0.66 2.06 5.31
CA HIS A 19 -1.46 2.95 6.14
C HIS A 19 -2.92 2.50 6.21
N ILE A 20 -3.55 2.11 5.09
CA ILE A 20 -4.93 1.56 5.09
C ILE A 20 -5.02 0.31 5.99
N ILE A 21 -4.08 -0.63 5.86
CA ILE A 21 -4.07 -1.86 6.68
C ILE A 21 -3.87 -1.54 8.17
N SER A 22 -2.99 -0.57 8.46
CA SER A 22 -2.70 -0.12 9.83
C SER A 22 -3.92 0.55 10.48
N GLU A 23 -4.59 1.46 9.77
CA GLU A 23 -5.82 2.13 10.22
C GLU A 23 -6.97 1.15 10.47
N MET A 24 -7.02 0.05 9.71
CA MET A 24 -8.00 -1.02 9.95
C MET A 24 -7.73 -1.83 11.23
N GLY A 25 -6.62 -1.60 11.93
CA GLY A 25 -6.29 -2.28 13.20
C GLY A 25 -5.98 -3.78 13.04
N ILE A 26 -5.69 -4.24 11.82
CA ILE A 26 -5.49 -5.68 11.54
C ILE A 26 -4.32 -6.24 12.35
N GLY A 27 -3.20 -5.52 12.46
CA GLY A 27 -2.02 -5.96 13.19
C GLY A 27 -2.33 -6.29 14.67
N PRO A 28 -2.81 -5.33 15.47
CA PRO A 28 -3.16 -5.56 16.87
C PRO A 28 -4.21 -6.66 17.08
N ILE A 29 -5.26 -6.71 16.25
CA ILE A 29 -6.30 -7.76 16.33
C ILE A 29 -5.69 -9.15 16.14
N ILE A 30 -4.79 -9.28 15.16
CA ILE A 30 -4.10 -10.55 14.89
C ILE A 30 -3.16 -10.93 16.04
N ASP A 31 -2.44 -9.97 16.62
CA ASP A 31 -1.55 -10.23 17.76
C ASP A 31 -2.32 -10.65 19.02
N GLU A 32 -3.57 -10.18 19.18
CA GLU A 32 -4.46 -10.62 20.25
C GLU A 32 -4.96 -12.05 20.05
N ILE A 33 -5.35 -12.40 18.81
CA ILE A 33 -5.90 -13.71 18.46
C ILE A 33 -4.81 -14.78 18.38
N ILE A 34 -3.64 -14.45 17.83
CA ILE A 34 -2.54 -15.38 17.57
C ILE A 34 -1.42 -15.14 18.57
N ARG A 35 -1.42 -15.91 19.66
CA ARG A 35 -0.27 -15.95 20.55
C ARG A 35 0.92 -16.64 19.85
N PRO A 36 2.10 -15.99 19.78
CA PRO A 36 3.29 -16.64 19.24
C PRO A 36 3.64 -17.85 20.10
N HIS A 37 3.79 -19.02 19.48
CA HIS A 37 4.25 -20.21 20.19
C HIS A 37 5.80 -20.26 20.16
N GLY A 38 6.43 -20.45 21.32
CA GLY A 38 7.88 -20.67 21.47
C GLY A 38 8.74 -19.41 21.63
N ASN A 39 10.05 -19.56 21.46
CA ASN A 39 11.10 -18.54 21.64
C ASN A 39 11.21 -17.55 20.46
N ARG A 40 10.08 -17.19 19.82
CA ARG A 40 10.09 -16.25 18.69
C ARG A 40 10.41 -14.84 19.17
N GLU A 41 11.70 -14.52 19.16
CA GLU A 41 12.24 -13.18 19.33
C GLU A 41 12.29 -12.51 17.96
N GLY A 42 11.52 -11.43 17.75
CA GLY A 42 11.43 -10.73 16.47
C GLY A 42 10.11 -9.97 16.28
N LEU A 43 9.73 -9.75 15.01
CA LEU A 43 8.49 -9.05 14.64
C LEU A 43 7.24 -9.82 15.09
N SER A 44 6.21 -9.08 15.50
CA SER A 44 4.91 -9.66 15.88
C SER A 44 4.24 -10.37 14.70
N VAL A 45 3.35 -11.33 15.00
CA VAL A 45 2.63 -12.08 13.96
C VAL A 45 1.74 -11.15 13.14
N GLY A 46 1.12 -10.18 13.80
CA GLY A 46 0.35 -9.10 13.20
C GLY A 46 1.20 -8.28 12.23
N THR A 47 2.39 -7.85 12.65
CA THR A 47 3.32 -7.10 11.78
C THR A 47 3.73 -7.91 10.55
N MET A 48 4.05 -9.19 10.73
CA MET A 48 4.35 -10.07 9.60
C MET A 48 3.16 -10.19 8.64
N ILE A 49 1.95 -10.40 9.15
CA ILE A 49 0.74 -10.47 8.33
C ILE A 49 0.50 -9.16 7.57
N MET A 50 0.69 -8.00 8.18
CA MET A 50 0.55 -6.70 7.50
C MET A 50 1.49 -6.57 6.30
N ILE A 51 2.75 -7.03 6.44
CA ILE A 51 3.73 -7.03 5.35
C ILE A 51 3.29 -7.96 4.22
N TRP A 52 2.87 -9.19 4.54
CA TRP A 52 2.36 -10.15 3.55
C TRP A 52 1.11 -9.64 2.82
N LEU A 53 0.19 -9.01 3.57
CA LEU A 53 -1.07 -8.48 3.06
C LEU A 53 -0.80 -7.28 2.13
N SER A 54 0.14 -6.40 2.49
CA SER A 54 0.64 -5.34 1.62
C SER A 54 1.19 -5.89 0.30
N TYR A 55 2.08 -6.90 0.38
CA TYR A 55 2.66 -7.55 -0.79
C TYR A 55 1.60 -8.16 -1.72
N ILE A 56 0.62 -8.88 -1.14
CA ILE A 56 -0.49 -9.49 -1.89
C ILE A 56 -1.32 -8.41 -2.60
N LEU A 57 -1.67 -7.33 -1.91
CA LEU A 57 -2.43 -6.24 -2.50
C LEU A 57 -1.69 -5.56 -3.65
N THR A 58 -0.37 -5.37 -3.53
CA THR A 58 0.46 -4.84 -4.63
C THR A 58 0.45 -5.77 -5.85
N ILE A 59 0.53 -7.09 -5.66
CA ILE A 59 0.49 -8.07 -6.78
C ILE A 59 -0.87 -8.09 -7.49
N ILE A 60 -1.97 -8.09 -6.72
CA ILE A 60 -3.33 -8.20 -7.27
C ILE A 60 -3.65 -7.09 -8.29
N LYS A 61 -2.96 -5.95 -8.23
CA LYS A 61 -3.14 -4.82 -9.16
C LYS A 61 -2.65 -5.10 -10.58
N GLY A 62 -1.82 -6.12 -10.77
CA GLY A 62 -1.09 -6.33 -12.03
C GLY A 62 -1.23 -7.71 -12.66
N GLN A 63 -1.54 -8.75 -11.89
CA GLN A 63 -1.55 -10.14 -12.36
C GLN A 63 -2.69 -10.92 -11.68
N PRO A 64 -3.40 -11.82 -12.40
CA PRO A 64 -4.27 -12.79 -11.74
C PRO A 64 -3.40 -13.67 -10.84
N LEU A 65 -3.84 -13.87 -9.58
CA LEU A 65 -3.16 -14.77 -8.66
C LEU A 65 -3.16 -16.18 -9.25
N GLY A 66 -2.03 -16.58 -9.83
CA GLY A 66 -1.83 -17.94 -10.30
C GLY A 66 -1.77 -18.87 -9.10
N LEU A 67 -2.92 -19.37 -8.64
CA LEU A 67 -3.01 -20.42 -7.61
C LEU A 67 -2.14 -21.66 -7.96
N ARG A 68 -1.78 -21.82 -9.24
CA ARG A 68 -0.86 -22.85 -9.74
C ARG A 68 0.59 -22.75 -9.23
N SER A 69 1.08 -21.57 -8.83
CA SER A 69 2.46 -21.43 -8.33
C SER A 69 2.61 -21.79 -6.85
N LEU A 70 1.50 -22.06 -6.14
CA LEU A 70 1.50 -22.38 -4.73
C LEU A 70 1.22 -23.88 -4.57
N PHE A 71 2.16 -24.72 -5.00
CA PHE A 71 2.18 -26.17 -4.71
C PHE A 71 2.44 -26.39 -3.20
N ILE A 72 1.47 -25.97 -2.40
CA ILE A 72 1.39 -26.18 -0.98
C ILE A 72 0.91 -27.61 -0.77
N LYS A 73 1.84 -28.51 -0.42
CA LYS A 73 1.54 -29.93 -0.15
C LYS A 73 0.90 -30.18 1.23
N ARG A 74 0.53 -29.12 1.96
CA ARG A 74 0.04 -29.18 3.34
C ARG A 74 -1.22 -28.33 3.52
N GLU A 75 -2.33 -28.98 3.86
CA GLU A 75 -3.67 -28.37 3.96
C GLU A 75 -3.72 -27.14 4.87
N ASP A 76 -2.93 -27.12 5.94
CA ASP A 76 -2.82 -25.99 6.88
C ASP A 76 -2.47 -24.66 6.18
N HIS A 77 -1.54 -24.67 5.21
CA HIS A 77 -1.16 -23.41 4.54
C HIS A 77 -2.18 -22.98 3.48
N LEU A 78 -3.00 -23.90 2.95
CA LEU A 78 -4.11 -23.52 2.06
C LEU A 78 -5.17 -22.74 2.86
N ILE A 79 -5.49 -23.20 4.07
CA ILE A 79 -6.43 -22.49 4.96
C ILE A 79 -5.88 -21.11 5.32
N GLY A 80 -4.58 -21.04 5.70
CA GLY A 80 -3.91 -19.77 5.99
C GLY A 80 -3.92 -18.81 4.81
N LEU A 81 -3.64 -19.31 3.61
CA LEU A 81 -3.68 -18.52 2.37
C LEU A 81 -5.08 -18.01 2.06
N VAL A 82 -6.11 -18.86 2.14
CA VAL A 82 -7.50 -18.45 1.88
C VAL A 82 -7.92 -17.36 2.86
N ARG A 83 -7.60 -17.49 4.15
CA ARG A 83 -7.87 -16.45 5.15
C ARG A 83 -7.16 -15.13 4.83
N LEU A 84 -5.89 -15.20 4.43
CA LEU A 84 -5.11 -14.02 4.04
C LEU A 84 -5.67 -13.35 2.79
N LEU A 85 -6.13 -14.13 1.80
CA LEU A 85 -6.81 -13.63 0.61
C LEU A 85 -8.17 -13.03 0.95
N SER A 86 -8.92 -13.61 1.89
CA SER A 86 -10.16 -13.02 2.40
C SER A 86 -9.90 -11.67 3.07
N LEU A 87 -8.86 -11.55 3.90
CA LEU A 87 -8.47 -10.28 4.50
C LEU A 87 -8.06 -9.25 3.42
N ALA A 88 -7.27 -9.65 2.43
CA ALA A 88 -6.91 -8.78 1.31
C ALA A 88 -8.16 -8.30 0.54
N LEU A 89 -9.12 -9.19 0.30
CA LEU A 89 -10.40 -8.81 -0.31
C LEU A 89 -11.18 -7.83 0.57
N SER A 90 -11.23 -8.04 1.89
CA SER A 90 -11.88 -7.13 2.83
C SER A 90 -11.26 -5.73 2.80
N VAL A 91 -9.92 -5.63 2.74
CA VAL A 91 -9.21 -4.35 2.58
C VAL A 91 -9.63 -3.66 1.28
N LEU A 92 -9.70 -4.40 0.16
CA LEU A 92 -10.14 -3.85 -1.13
C LEU A 92 -11.59 -3.38 -1.08
N THR A 93 -12.50 -4.17 -0.51
CA THR A 93 -13.92 -3.79 -0.43
C THR A 93 -14.14 -2.58 0.46
N LEU A 94 -13.40 -2.46 1.56
CA LEU A 94 -13.52 -1.30 2.45
C LEU A 94 -12.96 -0.03 1.79
N THR A 95 -11.80 -0.14 1.14
CA THR A 95 -11.21 0.96 0.34
C THR A 95 -12.19 1.47 -0.72
N GLU A 96 -12.84 0.54 -1.43
CA GLU A 96 -13.85 0.84 -2.44
C GLU A 96 -15.08 1.52 -1.84
N PHE A 97 -15.60 0.99 -0.73
CA PHE A 97 -16.74 1.55 -0.03
C PHE A 97 -16.47 2.97 0.46
N LEU A 98 -15.34 3.23 1.13
CA LEU A 98 -14.99 4.54 1.67
C LEU A 98 -14.95 5.61 0.57
N VAL A 99 -14.26 5.33 -0.53
CA VAL A 99 -14.15 6.30 -1.64
C VAL A 99 -15.50 6.52 -2.30
N ARG A 100 -16.30 5.46 -2.52
CA ARG A 100 -17.64 5.59 -3.10
C ARG A 100 -18.59 6.39 -2.21
N GLN A 101 -18.53 6.14 -0.91
CA GLN A 101 -19.33 6.87 0.06
C GLN A 101 -18.93 8.35 0.08
N ALA A 102 -17.64 8.66 0.10
CA ALA A 102 -17.15 10.03 0.06
C ALA A 102 -17.56 10.76 -1.24
N LEU A 103 -17.45 10.11 -2.39
CA LEU A 103 -17.89 10.66 -3.68
C LEU A 103 -19.41 10.85 -3.74
N HIS A 104 -20.19 9.91 -3.21
CA HIS A 104 -21.64 10.04 -3.14
C HIS A 104 -22.06 11.22 -2.25
N ASN A 105 -21.44 11.36 -1.07
CA ASN A 105 -21.76 12.43 -0.12
C ASN A 105 -21.39 13.83 -0.64
N SER A 106 -20.32 13.93 -1.44
CA SER A 106 -19.87 15.17 -2.08
C SER A 106 -20.53 15.43 -3.44
N ASN A 107 -21.31 14.47 -3.96
CA ASN A 107 -21.85 14.47 -5.32
C ASN A 107 -20.76 14.67 -6.40
N GLU A 108 -19.58 14.09 -6.17
CA GLU A 108 -18.41 14.20 -7.03
C GLU A 108 -18.15 12.94 -7.87
N SER A 109 -17.21 13.06 -8.82
CA SER A 109 -16.71 11.92 -9.59
C SER A 109 -15.21 12.08 -9.87
N LEU A 110 -14.52 10.94 -9.97
CA LEU A 110 -13.09 10.91 -10.28
C LEU A 110 -12.88 10.73 -11.78
N SER A 111 -11.99 11.54 -12.35
CA SER A 111 -11.40 11.33 -13.67
C SER A 111 -9.97 10.79 -13.54
N GLY A 112 -9.33 10.42 -14.65
CA GLY A 112 -7.92 10.01 -14.69
C GLY A 112 -7.64 8.57 -14.24
N LEU A 113 -8.65 7.82 -13.80
CA LEU A 113 -8.50 6.40 -13.38
C LEU A 113 -8.34 5.41 -14.53
N TYR A 114 -8.63 5.82 -15.77
CA TYR A 114 -8.60 4.96 -16.95
C TYR A 114 -7.49 5.41 -17.89
N SER A 115 -6.39 4.67 -17.96
CA SER A 115 -5.24 5.01 -18.80
C SER A 115 -5.57 5.13 -20.29
N GLY A 116 -6.56 4.38 -20.80
CA GLY A 116 -7.04 4.47 -22.18
C GLY A 116 -8.12 5.53 -22.43
N ASN A 117 -8.71 6.10 -21.37
CA ASN A 117 -9.66 7.21 -21.49
C ASN A 117 -9.59 8.10 -20.23
N PRO A 118 -8.57 8.98 -20.13
CA PRO A 118 -8.32 9.76 -18.91
C PRO A 118 -9.49 10.68 -18.54
N ASN A 119 -10.30 11.12 -19.50
CA ASN A 119 -11.44 11.99 -19.26
C ASN A 119 -12.68 11.24 -18.74
N ARG A 120 -12.67 9.90 -18.76
CA ARG A 120 -13.77 9.09 -18.23
C ARG A 120 -13.91 9.36 -16.72
N LYS A 121 -15.08 9.88 -16.35
CA LYS A 121 -15.48 10.08 -14.97
C LYS A 121 -16.15 8.83 -14.40
N THR A 122 -16.00 8.60 -13.10
CA THR A 122 -16.73 7.56 -12.37
C THR A 122 -16.98 7.99 -10.93
N SER A 123 -18.19 7.74 -10.43
CA SER A 123 -18.55 7.85 -9.01
C SER A 123 -18.41 6.51 -8.26
N SER A 124 -18.14 5.43 -9.01
CA SER A 124 -18.06 4.07 -8.48
C SER A 124 -16.74 3.40 -8.89
N PRO A 125 -15.58 3.96 -8.49
CA PRO A 125 -14.28 3.35 -8.81
C PRO A 125 -14.12 2.02 -8.07
N SER A 126 -13.26 1.13 -8.59
CA SER A 126 -12.83 -0.07 -7.85
C SER A 126 -11.52 0.19 -7.12
N ALA A 127 -11.30 -0.48 -5.99
CA ALA A 127 -10.06 -0.32 -5.22
C ALA A 127 -8.80 -0.61 -6.04
N GLN A 128 -8.83 -1.64 -6.91
CA GLN A 128 -7.72 -1.93 -7.82
C GLN A 128 -7.39 -0.74 -8.76
N ARG A 129 -8.40 -0.03 -9.26
CA ARG A 129 -8.21 1.14 -10.13
C ARG A 129 -7.65 2.33 -9.36
N LEU A 130 -8.17 2.57 -8.16
CA LEU A 130 -7.68 3.62 -7.26
C LEU A 130 -6.20 3.40 -6.97
N LEU A 131 -5.84 2.18 -6.54
CA LEU A 131 -4.46 1.84 -6.22
C LEU A 131 -3.53 1.92 -7.44
N LYS A 132 -4.01 1.57 -8.63
CA LYS A 132 -3.21 1.70 -9.87
C LYS A 132 -2.86 3.15 -10.23
N ALA A 133 -3.63 4.13 -9.75
CA ALA A 133 -3.35 5.56 -9.96
C ALA A 133 -2.09 6.05 -9.23
N PHE A 134 -1.60 5.30 -8.24
CA PHE A 134 -0.40 5.64 -7.46
C PHE A 134 0.89 5.10 -8.08
N ARG A 135 0.84 4.52 -9.28
CA ARG A 135 2.06 4.16 -10.02
C ARG A 135 2.83 5.41 -10.45
N GLY A 136 4.15 5.30 -10.44
CA GLY A 136 5.06 6.37 -10.87
C GLY A 136 5.43 7.33 -9.74
N ILE A 137 5.32 6.90 -8.49
CA ILE A 137 5.84 7.65 -7.34
C ILE A 137 7.23 7.12 -7.01
N PHE A 138 8.22 8.00 -7.05
CA PHE A 138 9.63 7.67 -6.86
C PHE A 138 10.22 8.40 -5.65
N LEU A 139 11.11 7.71 -4.95
CA LEU A 139 12.00 8.27 -3.95
C LEU A 139 13.40 8.36 -4.53
N SER A 140 13.88 9.57 -4.77
CA SER A 140 15.27 9.83 -5.14
C SER A 140 16.11 10.05 -3.89
N ILE A 141 17.12 9.20 -3.73
CA ILE A 141 18.13 9.24 -2.68
C ILE A 141 19.38 9.84 -3.31
N VAL A 142 19.79 11.01 -2.81
CA VAL A 142 20.97 11.73 -3.27
C VAL A 142 22.01 11.69 -2.15
N SER A 143 23.09 10.95 -2.39
CA SER A 143 24.23 10.88 -1.47
C SER A 143 25.25 11.97 -1.81
N LEU A 144 25.40 12.95 -0.91
CA LEU A 144 26.40 14.00 -0.95
C LEU A 144 27.48 13.74 0.12
N PRO A 145 28.68 14.31 -0.01
CA PRO A 145 29.69 14.28 1.04
C PRO A 145 29.12 14.75 2.38
N GLY A 146 28.96 13.84 3.34
CA GLY A 146 28.42 14.13 4.67
C GLY A 146 26.90 14.34 4.79
N LYS A 147 26.11 14.09 3.73
CA LYS A 147 24.64 14.19 3.81
C LYS A 147 23.92 13.32 2.79
N THR A 148 22.93 12.57 3.26
CA THR A 148 21.94 11.92 2.38
C THR A 148 20.68 12.78 2.31
N VAL A 149 20.25 13.14 1.10
CA VAL A 149 19.01 13.89 0.87
C VAL A 149 18.00 12.99 0.18
N PHE A 150 16.80 12.95 0.72
CA PHE A 150 15.68 12.18 0.18
C PHE A 150 14.68 13.13 -0.49
N HIS A 151 14.31 12.86 -1.73
CA HIS A 151 13.32 13.62 -2.49
C HIS A 151 12.24 12.69 -3.02
N LEU A 152 10.99 13.03 -2.76
CA LEU A 152 9.84 12.31 -3.29
C LEU A 152 9.26 13.05 -4.49
N SER A 153 8.92 12.31 -5.55
CA SER A 153 8.13 12.86 -6.65
C SER A 153 6.83 13.48 -6.15
N PRO A 154 6.42 14.65 -6.67
CA PRO A 154 5.18 15.29 -6.25
C PRO A 154 3.97 14.42 -6.59
N LEU A 155 3.01 14.37 -5.67
CA LEU A 155 1.75 13.67 -5.89
C LEU A 155 0.89 14.44 -6.89
N SER A 156 0.33 13.73 -7.86
CA SER A 156 -0.64 14.30 -8.80
C SER A 156 -1.93 14.74 -8.10
N ALA A 157 -2.69 15.65 -8.70
CA ALA A 157 -3.99 16.08 -8.18
C ALA A 157 -4.93 14.89 -7.93
N LEU A 158 -4.93 13.89 -8.82
CA LEU A 158 -5.70 12.67 -8.67
C LEU A 158 -5.27 11.85 -7.45
N GLN A 159 -3.95 11.66 -7.26
CA GLN A 159 -3.43 10.90 -6.11
C GLN A 159 -3.80 11.58 -4.79
N SER A 160 -3.61 12.90 -4.70
CA SER A 160 -4.00 13.68 -3.52
C SER A 160 -5.52 13.63 -3.26
N GLN A 161 -6.34 13.70 -4.31
CA GLN A 161 -7.80 13.57 -4.18
C GLN A 161 -8.19 12.17 -3.68
N ILE A 162 -7.57 11.10 -4.18
CA ILE A 162 -7.85 9.74 -3.71
C ILE A 162 -7.45 9.58 -2.23
N ILE A 163 -6.29 10.10 -1.82
CA ILE A 163 -5.85 10.09 -0.41
C ILE A 163 -6.89 10.80 0.47
N SER A 164 -7.36 11.98 0.05
CA SER A 164 -8.38 12.74 0.79
C SER A 164 -9.72 12.01 0.87
N LEU A 165 -10.15 11.34 -0.20
CA LEU A 165 -11.40 10.54 -0.21
C LEU A 165 -11.32 9.31 0.69
N LEU A 166 -10.11 8.81 0.95
CA LEU A 166 -9.87 7.74 1.92
C LEU A 166 -9.84 8.26 3.37
N GLY A 167 -9.98 9.57 3.59
CA GLY A 167 -9.88 10.19 4.91
C GLY A 167 -8.45 10.26 5.46
N LEU A 168 -7.44 10.07 4.59
CA LEU A 168 -6.04 10.01 4.97
C LEU A 168 -5.33 11.33 4.73
N PRO A 169 -4.28 11.66 5.49
CA PRO A 169 -3.47 12.84 5.24
C PRO A 169 -2.48 12.60 4.09
N VAL A 170 -2.26 13.60 3.23
CA VAL A 170 -1.28 13.52 2.12
C VAL A 170 0.15 13.35 2.63
N SER A 171 0.40 13.71 3.90
CA SER A 171 1.70 13.55 4.57
C SER A 171 2.14 12.10 4.78
N ILE A 172 1.29 11.08 4.56
CA ILE A 172 1.69 9.66 4.68
C ILE A 172 2.93 9.32 3.84
N TYR A 173 3.10 9.97 2.69
CA TYR A 173 4.27 9.76 1.82
C TYR A 173 5.53 10.45 2.35
N HIS A 174 5.38 11.50 3.17
CA HIS A 174 6.50 12.18 3.83
C HIS A 174 6.93 11.48 5.12
N VAL A 175 6.01 10.84 5.85
CA VAL A 175 6.32 10.02 7.04
C VAL A 175 7.24 8.85 6.66
N LEU A 176 7.01 8.22 5.51
CA LEU A 176 7.91 7.19 5.00
C LEU A 176 9.35 7.69 4.86
N ILE A 177 9.53 8.95 4.41
CA ILE A 177 10.86 9.55 4.23
C ILE A 177 11.53 9.75 5.57
N SER A 178 10.81 10.22 6.60
CA SER A 178 11.40 10.39 7.94
C SER A 178 11.86 9.06 8.53
N ASP A 179 11.08 7.99 8.35
CA ASP A 179 11.42 6.67 8.89
C ASP A 179 12.66 6.07 8.19
N ILE A 180 12.75 6.22 6.86
CA ILE A 180 13.91 5.77 6.07
C ILE A 180 15.14 6.60 6.40
N SER A 181 14.99 7.93 6.54
CA SER A 181 16.11 8.83 6.88
C SER A 181 16.72 8.52 8.24
N PHE A 182 15.93 7.98 9.18
CA PHE A 182 16.42 7.57 10.50
C PHE A 182 17.14 6.21 10.47
N SER A 183 16.85 5.36 9.47
CA SER A 183 17.39 4.00 9.37
C SER A 183 18.73 3.92 8.61
N PHE A 184 19.08 4.94 7.83
CA PHE A 184 20.33 5.00 7.06
C PHE A 184 21.08 6.32 7.36
N PRO A 185 22.05 6.33 8.28
CA PRO A 185 22.90 7.49 8.54
C PRO A 185 23.85 7.81 7.37
#